data_AF-A0A968MYY3-F1
#
_entry.id   AF-A0A968MYY3-F1
#
_cell.length_a   1.000
_cell.length_b   1.000
_cell.length_c   1.000
_cell.angle_alpha   90.00
_cell.angle_beta   90.00
_cell.angle_gamma   90.00
#
_symmetry.space_group_name_H-M   'P 1'
#
loop_
_entity.id
_entity.type
_entity.pdbx_description
1 polymer ?
#
loop_
_entity_poly.entity_id
_entity_poly.type
_entity_poly.pdbx_seq_one_letter_code
_entity_poly.pdbx_strand_id
1 'polypeptide(L)' 'MFVQIMHAQNLKATDLLVTGDDLNSEIKAATDLGIDAVLYDRNAYYPNKDMNCICSFADLKSFL' A
#
# COMPACT_ATOMS: atom_id res chain seq x y z
N MET A 1 -11.91 3.26 7.66
CA MET A 1 -10.47 3.00 7.95
C MET A 1 -10.19 1.51 7.79
N PHE A 2 -9.00 1.08 7.34
CA PHE A 2 -8.69 -0.31 6.93
C PHE A 2 -9.14 -1.40 7.92
N VAL A 3 -9.01 -1.14 9.22
CA VAL A 3 -9.50 -2.00 10.31
C VAL A 3 -10.98 -2.36 10.16
N GLN A 4 -11.84 -1.41 9.77
CA GLN A 4 -13.27 -1.67 9.59
C GLN A 4 -13.54 -2.61 8.41
N ILE A 5 -12.76 -2.49 7.33
CA ILE A 5 -12.86 -3.36 6.16
C ILE A 5 -12.44 -4.79 6.54
N MET A 6 -11.31 -4.90 7.25
CA MET A 6 -10.81 -6.18 7.76
C MET A 6 -11.85 -6.89 8.63
N HIS A 7 -12.43 -6.18 9.60
CA HIS A 7 -13.47 -6.75 10.47
C HIS A 7 -14.74 -7.11 9.70
N ALA A 8 -15.22 -6.25 8.79
CA ALA A 8 -16.43 -6.50 8.02
C ALA A 8 -16.30 -7.68 7.06
N GLN A 9 -15.09 -7.95 6.57
CA GLN A 9 -14.80 -9.00 5.60
C GLN A 9 -14.07 -10.21 6.20
N ASN A 10 -13.84 -10.22 7.52
CA ASN A 10 -13.06 -11.25 8.22
C ASN A 10 -11.67 -11.50 7.60
N LEU A 11 -10.97 -10.42 7.21
CA LEU A 11 -9.64 -10.45 6.63
C LEU A 11 -8.56 -10.14 7.68
N LYS A 12 -7.39 -10.76 7.53
CA LYS A 12 -6.17 -10.44 8.26
C LYS A 12 -5.34 -9.41 7.50
N ALA A 13 -4.40 -8.75 8.18
CA ALA A 13 -3.54 -7.74 7.55
C ALA A 13 -2.75 -8.31 6.36
N THR A 14 -2.36 -9.59 6.45
CA THR A 14 -1.69 -10.36 5.40
C THR A 14 -2.58 -10.70 4.19
N ASP A 15 -3.88 -10.48 4.28
CA ASP A 15 -4.83 -10.72 3.19
C ASP A 15 -5.10 -9.44 2.38
N LEU A 16 -4.46 -8.32 2.74
CA LEU A 16 -4.64 -7.02 2.10
C LEU A 16 -3.32 -6.50 1.53
N LEU A 17 -3.43 -5.86 0.37
CA LEU A 17 -2.41 -5.02 -0.22
C LEU A 17 -3.00 -3.62 -0.38
N VAL A 18 -2.37 -2.61 0.22
CA VAL A 18 -2.75 -1.21 0.05
C VAL A 18 -1.84 -0.55 -0.96
N THR A 19 -2.44 0.13 -1.94
CA THR A 19 -1.72 0.99 -2.87
C THR A 19 -2.31 2.39 -2.86
N GLY A 20 -1.45 3.40 -2.90
CA GLY A 20 -1.81 4.82 -2.83
C GLY A 20 -0.59 5.71 -3.08
N ASP A 21 -0.81 7.00 -3.30
CA ASP A 21 0.23 7.97 -3.66
C ASP A 21 0.77 8.79 -2.48
N ASP A 22 0.07 8.83 -1.34
CA ASP A 22 0.53 9.57 -0.16
C ASP A 22 1.22 8.65 0.88
N LEU A 23 2.50 8.91 1.08
CA LEU A 23 3.34 8.26 2.08
C LEU A 23 2.84 8.41 3.52
N ASN A 24 2.33 9.60 3.87
CA ASN A 24 2.00 9.96 5.25
C ASN A 24 0.53 9.70 5.60
N SER A 25 -0.28 9.33 4.61
CA SER A 25 -1.68 8.96 4.77
C SER A 25 -1.86 7.44 4.60
N GLU A 26 -2.20 6.96 3.40
CA GLU A 26 -2.62 5.57 3.17
C GLU A 26 -1.48 4.58 3.42
N ILE A 27 -0.28 4.89 2.92
CA ILE A 27 0.88 3.99 3.01
C ILE A 27 1.33 3.85 4.47
N LYS A 28 1.46 4.96 5.18
CA LYS A 28 1.78 4.93 6.61
C LYS A 28 0.71 4.20 7.42
N ALA A 29 -0.56 4.51 7.21
CA ALA A 29 -1.64 3.87 7.95
C ALA A 29 -1.72 2.35 7.70
N ALA A 30 -1.47 1.89 6.47
CA ALA A 30 -1.40 0.47 6.15
C ALA A 30 -0.20 -0.22 6.82
N THR A 31 0.98 0.40 6.70
CA THR A 31 2.24 -0.14 7.27
C THR A 31 2.16 -0.22 8.79
N ASP A 32 1.63 0.82 9.46
CA ASP A 32 1.44 0.84 10.92
C ASP A 32 0.47 -0.26 11.41
N LEU A 33 -0.42 -0.74 10.53
CA LEU A 33 -1.33 -1.87 10.79
C LEU A 33 -0.76 -3.23 10.38
N GLY A 34 0.47 -3.29 9.86
CA GLY A 34 1.11 -4.51 9.37
C GLY A 34 0.51 -5.04 8.06
N ILE A 35 -0.14 -4.17 7.29
CA ILE A 35 -0.68 -4.48 5.96
C ILE A 35 0.41 -4.22 4.93
N ASP A 36 0.53 -5.09 3.92
CA ASP A 36 1.46 -4.87 2.82
C ASP A 36 1.07 -3.59 2.06
N ALA A 37 2.04 -2.73 1.80
CA ALA A 37 1.83 -1.43 1.18
C ALA A 37 2.78 -1.22 -0.01
N VAL A 38 2.23 -0.66 -1.09
CA VAL A 38 2.97 -0.31 -2.31
C VAL A 38 2.66 1.14 -2.68
N LEU A 39 3.69 1.99 -2.64
CA LEU A 39 3.56 3.38 -3.05
C LEU A 39 3.37 3.48 -4.56
N TYR A 40 2.32 4.17 -4.99
CA TYR A 40 2.11 4.55 -6.38
C TYR A 40 2.71 5.94 -6.62
N ASP A 41 3.79 6.01 -7.40
CA ASP A 41 4.46 7.27 -7.71
C ASP A 41 4.83 7.34 -9.19
N ARG A 42 3.84 7.73 -9.99
CA ARG A 42 3.96 7.84 -11.45
C ARG A 42 5.07 8.81 -11.89
N ASN A 43 5.32 9.86 -11.12
CA ASN A 43 6.21 10.96 -11.51
C ASN A 43 7.56 10.92 -10.79
N ALA A 44 7.84 9.84 -10.04
CA ALA A 44 9.07 9.68 -9.25
C ALA A 44 9.33 10.86 -8.29
N TYR A 45 8.28 11.37 -7.63
CA TYR A 45 8.38 12.42 -6.62
C TYR A 45 9.23 12.01 -5.41
N TYR A 46 9.39 10.72 -5.16
CA TYR A 46 10.21 10.22 -4.06
C TYR A 46 11.45 9.48 -4.62
N PRO A 47 12.62 10.13 -4.78
CA PRO A 47 13.75 9.53 -5.47
C PRO A 47 14.50 8.43 -4.68
N ASN A 48 14.42 8.44 -3.34
CA ASN A 48 15.10 7.48 -2.46
C ASN A 48 14.06 6.77 -1.58
N LYS A 49 13.47 5.69 -2.09
CA LYS A 49 12.44 4.93 -1.37
C LYS A 49 13.02 3.59 -0.93
N ASP A 50 13.07 3.35 0.38
CA ASP A 50 13.28 2.02 0.95
C ASP A 50 11.93 1.28 1.10
N MET A 51 11.08 1.35 0.07
CA MET A 51 9.78 0.68 0.08
C MET A 51 9.36 0.26 -1.33
N ASN A 52 8.43 -0.68 -1.38
CA ASN A 52 7.81 -1.12 -2.62
C ASN A 52 7.11 0.05 -3.30
N CYS A 53 7.47 0.28 -4.56
CA CYS A 53 6.94 1.39 -5.34
C CYS A 53 6.66 0.96 -6.77
N ILE A 54 5.56 1.45 -7.31
CA ILE A 54 5.16 1.27 -8.71
C ILE A 54 4.92 2.63 -9.35
N CYS A 55 5.27 2.76 -10.64
CA CYS A 55 4.97 3.96 -11.43
C CYS A 55 3.74 3.74 -12.32
N SER A 56 3.33 2.48 -12.50
CA SER A 56 2.15 2.06 -13.25
C SER A 56 1.40 0.98 -12.49
N PHE A 57 0.06 1.00 -12.55
CA PHE A 57 -0.75 -0.10 -12.02
C PHE A 57 -0.49 -1.44 -12.72
N ALA A 58 0.10 -1.43 -13.92
CA ALA A 58 0.55 -2.65 -14.58
C ALA A 58 1.61 -3.40 -13.75
N ASP A 59 2.42 -2.68 -12.99
CA ASP A 59 3.51 -3.22 -12.16
C ASP A 59 3.00 -3.85 -10.87
N LEU A 60 1.74 -3.56 -10.49
CA LEU A 60 1.11 -4.09 -9.27
C LEU A 60 1.03 -5.63 -9.30
N LYS A 61 0.99 -6.24 -10.49
CA LYS A 61 0.98 -7.69 -10.67
C LYS A 61 2.20 -8.40 -10.08
N SER A 62 3.30 -7.68 -9.87
CA SER A 62 4.51 -8.24 -9.25
C SER A 62 4.36 -8.42 -7.72
N PHE A 63 3.28 -7.90 -7.14
CA PHE A 63 2.99 -7.89 -5.70
C PHE A 63 1.73 -8.70 -5.33
N LEU A 64 1.12 -9.39 -6.29
CA LEU A 64 -0.08 -10.23 -6.13
C LEU A 64 0.24 -11.68 -6.52
#